data_AF-A0A9C8H606-F1
#
_entry.id   AF-A0A9C8H606-F1
#
_cell.length_a   1.000
_cell.length_b   1.000
_cell.length_c   1.000
_cell.angle_alpha   90.00
_cell.angle_beta   90.00
_cell.angle_gamma   90.00
#
_symmetry.space_group_name_H-M   'P 1'
#
loop_
_entity.id
_entity.type
_entity.pdbx_description
1 polymer ?
#
loop_
_entity_poly.entity_id
_entity_poly.type
_entity_poly.pdbx_seq_one_letter_code
_entity_poly.pdbx_strand_id
1 'polypeptide(L)' 'MAKFYKIWMIFDPRRVLVAQGVFLFLLAVMIHLFVLSNPYFNWLNIAAEKAAGA' A
#
# COMPACT_ATOMS: atom_id res chain seq x y z
N MET A 1 -11.33 34.39 -1.80
CA MET A 1 -11.40 33.22 -0.89
C MET A 1 -11.90 32.03 -1.68
N ALA A 2 -11.01 31.09 -2.01
CA ALA A 2 -11.36 29.93 -2.85
C ALA A 2 -12.44 29.09 -2.15
N LYS A 3 -13.55 28.83 -2.86
CA LYS A 3 -14.72 28.08 -2.35
C LYS A 3 -14.39 26.58 -2.31
N PHE A 4 -13.47 26.17 -1.44
CA PHE A 4 -13.01 24.79 -1.29
C PHE A 4 -14.12 23.81 -0.86
N TYR A 5 -15.25 24.30 -0.34
CA TYR A 5 -16.39 23.45 0.04
C TYR A 5 -17.14 22.84 -1.17
N LYS A 6 -16.98 23.38 -2.38
CA LYS A 6 -17.63 22.82 -3.59
C LYS A 6 -17.05 21.48 -4.02
N ILE A 7 -15.82 21.13 -3.61
CA ILE A 7 -15.23 19.83 -3.95
C ILE A 7 -16.07 18.68 -3.40
N TRP A 8 -16.69 18.88 -2.23
CA TRP A 8 -17.60 17.92 -1.58
C TRP A 8 -18.99 17.84 -2.20
N MET A 9 -19.37 18.74 -3.12
CA MET A 9 -20.62 18.65 -3.89
C MET A 9 -20.48 17.79 -5.16
N ILE A 10 -19.25 17.56 -5.63
CA ILE A 10 -18.94 16.76 -6.83
C ILE A 10 -18.40 15.39 -6.42
N PHE A 11 -17.61 15.34 -5.36
CA PHE A 11 -17.03 14.12 -4.84
C PHE A 11 -17.79 13.67 -3.59
N ASP A 12 -18.54 12.58 -3.71
CA ASP A 12 -19.15 11.92 -2.56
C ASP A 12 -18.06 11.56 -1.52
N PRO A 13 -18.12 12.12 -0.29
CA PRO A 13 -17.05 11.99 0.71
C PRO A 13 -16.63 10.54 0.95
N ARG A 14 -17.62 9.64 0.96
CA ARG A 14 -17.42 8.21 1.16
C ARG A 14 -16.60 7.58 0.04
N ARG A 15 -16.86 7.92 -1.23
CA ARG A 15 -16.13 7.35 -2.37
C ARG A 15 -14.70 7.84 -2.42
N VAL A 16 -14.42 9.10 -2.11
CA VAL A 16 -13.04 9.63 -2.11
C VAL A 16 -12.21 9.01 -0.99
N LEU A 17 -12.77 8.85 0.22
CA LEU A 17 -12.07 8.20 1.32
C LEU A 17 -11.79 6.71 1.04
N VAL A 18 -12.75 6.00 0.42
CA VAL A 18 -12.53 4.60 -0.01
C VAL A 18 -11.52 4.53 -1.16
N ALA A 19 -11.61 5.40 -2.15
CA ALA A 19 -10.67 5.43 -3.28
C ALA A 19 -9.25 5.74 -2.81
N GLN A 20 -9.07 6.71 -1.90
CA GLN A 20 -7.76 6.98 -1.28
C GLN A 20 -7.29 5.77 -0.46
N GLY A 21 -8.12 5.21 0.42
CA GLY A 21 -7.73 4.04 1.21
C GLY A 21 -7.29 2.85 0.36
N VAL A 22 -8.05 2.52 -0.69
CA VAL A 22 -7.73 1.43 -1.63
C VAL A 22 -6.49 1.77 -2.46
N PHE A 23 -6.34 3.01 -2.91
CA PHE A 23 -5.17 3.45 -3.68
C PHE A 23 -3.88 3.32 -2.87
N LEU A 24 -3.85 3.84 -1.64
CA LEU A 24 -2.68 3.71 -0.76
C LEU A 24 -2.40 2.24 -0.40
N PHE A 25 -3.45 1.44 -0.15
CA PHE A 25 -3.28 0.01 0.17
C PHE A 25 -2.68 -0.78 -0.99
N LEU A 26 -3.19 -0.59 -2.22
CA LEU A 26 -2.65 -1.21 -3.43
C LEU A 26 -1.17 -0.85 -3.63
N LEU A 27 -0.83 0.44 -3.44
CA LEU A 27 0.53 0.93 -3.59
C LEU A 27 1.47 0.32 -2.55
N ALA A 28 1.01 0.20 -1.30
CA ALA A 28 1.75 -0.47 -0.24
C ALA A 28 2.02 -1.94 -0.61
N VAL A 29 0.99 -2.71 -0.98
CA VAL A 29 1.15 -4.13 -1.34
C VAL A 29 2.09 -4.31 -2.53
N MET A 30 1.97 -3.47 -3.57
CA MET A 30 2.87 -3.49 -4.73
C MET A 30 4.34 -3.37 -4.32
N ILE A 31 4.67 -2.41 -3.45
CA ILE A 31 6.05 -2.20 -2.98
C ILE A 31 6.53 -3.42 -2.17
N HIS A 32 5.70 -3.95 -1.28
CA HIS A 32 6.08 -5.11 -0.46
C HIS A 32 6.37 -6.34 -1.34
N LEU A 33 5.50 -6.63 -2.31
CA LEU A 33 5.69 -7.75 -3.23
C LEU A 33 6.94 -7.56 -4.11
N PHE A 34 7.25 -6.33 -4.51
CA PHE A 34 8.47 -6.03 -5.27
C PHE A 34 9.73 -6.28 -4.44
N VAL A 35 9.74 -5.90 -3.17
CA VAL A 35 10.86 -6.14 -2.25
C VAL A 35 11.02 -7.63 -1.96
N LEU A 36 9.91 -8.33 -1.71
CA LEU A 36 9.92 -9.77 -1.48
C LEU A 36 10.31 -10.57 -2.74
N SER A 37 10.07 -10.04 -3.93
CA SER A 37 10.57 -10.64 -5.18
C SER A 37 12.09 -10.52 -5.33
N ASN A 38 12.76 -9.62 -4.60
CA ASN A 38 14.19 -9.41 -4.75
C ASN A 38 14.99 -10.39 -3.87
N PRO A 39 15.91 -11.20 -4.43
CA PRO A 39 16.64 -12.22 -3.67
C PRO A 39 17.51 -11.66 -2.54
N TYR A 40 17.91 -10.39 -2.58
CA TYR A 40 18.70 -9.75 -1.52
C TYR A 40 17.86 -9.21 -0.35
N PHE A 41 16.61 -8.82 -0.61
CA PHE A 41 15.74 -8.19 0.40
C PHE A 41 14.59 -9.07 0.85
N ASN A 42 14.48 -10.28 0.32
CA ASN A 42 13.45 -11.24 0.70
C ASN A 42 13.72 -11.81 2.10
N TRP A 43 13.32 -11.06 3.11
CA TRP A 43 13.46 -11.42 4.52
C TRP A 43 12.75 -12.72 4.89
N LEU A 44 11.72 -13.13 4.13
CA LEU A 44 11.05 -14.42 4.35
C LEU A 44 11.95 -15.60 3.99
N ASN A 45 12.76 -15.46 2.93
CA ASN A 45 13.71 -16.49 2.54
C ASN A 45 14.87 -16.58 3.53
N ILE A 46 15.38 -15.41 3.97
CA ILE A 46 16.43 -15.33 5.01
C ILE A 46 15.94 -15.96 6.33
N ALA A 47 14.69 -15.69 6.74
CA ALA A 47 14.11 -16.30 7.93
C ALA A 47 13.92 -17.81 7.79
N ALA A 48 13.51 -18.28 6.60
CA ALA A 48 13.33 -19.71 6.30
C ALA A 48 14.66 -20.48 6.32
N GLU A 49 15.73 -19.95 5.69
CA GLU A 49 17.07 -20.56 5.78
C GLU A 49 17.58 -20.59 7.22
N LYS A 50 17.37 -19.51 7.97
CA LYS A 50 17.77 -19.46 9.38
C LYS A 50 17.02 -20.46 10.26
N ALA A 51 15.76 -20.75 9.95
CA ALA A 51 14.96 -21.76 10.64
C ALA A 51 15.31 -23.20 10.22
N ALA A 52 15.73 -23.41 8.97
CA ALA A 52 16.13 -24.73 8.46
C ALA A 52 17.56 -25.14 8.87
N GLY A 53 18.40 -24.17 9.28
CA GLY A 53 19.75 -24.40 9.80
C GLY A 53 19.83 -24.65 11.32
N ALA A 54 18.70 -24.76 12.02
CA ALA A 54 18.58 -25.15 13.43
C ALA A 54 18.05 -26.58 13.54
#